data_AF-A0A951B4E9-F1
#
_entry.id   AF-A0A951B4E9-F1
#
_cell.length_a   1.000
_cell.length_b   1.000
_cell.length_c   1.000
_cell.angle_alpha   90.00
_cell.angle_beta   90.00
_cell.angle_gamma   90.00
#
_symmetry.space_group_name_H-M   'P 1'
#
loop_
_entity.id
_entity.type
_entity.pdbx_description
1 polymer ?
#
loop_
_entity_poly.entity_id
_entity_poly.type
_entity_poly.pdbx_seq_one_letter_code
_entity_poly.pdbx_strand_id
1 'polypeptide(L)'
;MKSAVSSDPRYPVGKFSYAPAQNAAERNRRIEVLAKLPAQVRGAVAGLSEQQLEMPYRAEGWTVRQVVHHIADSHMNAYVRTKLALTETEPTIKPYDEAAWAKLADSKEPV
;
A
#
# COMPACT_ATOMS: atom_id res chain seq x y z
N MET A 1 -1.98 -9.35 22.48
CA MET A 1 -2.43 -7.99 22.86
C MET A 1 -3.25 -7.43 21.71
N LYS A 2 -4.54 -7.12 21.93
CA LYS A 2 -5.38 -6.49 20.91
C LYS A 2 -4.89 -5.04 20.77
N SER A 3 -4.36 -4.67 19.59
CA SER A 3 -4.03 -3.27 19.32
C SER A 3 -5.32 -2.48 19.43
N ALA A 4 -5.33 -1.44 20.28
CA ALA A 4 -6.44 -0.51 20.34
C ALA A 4 -6.65 0.09 18.94
N VAL A 5 -7.90 0.16 18.49
CA VAL A 5 -8.26 0.89 17.28
C VAL A 5 -7.78 2.33 17.48
N SER A 6 -6.87 2.80 16.63
CA SER A 6 -6.34 4.16 16.73
C SER A 6 -7.46 5.14 16.42
N SER A 7 -7.60 6.20 17.22
CA SER A 7 -8.50 7.32 16.92
C SER A 7 -8.00 8.19 15.77
N ASP A 8 -6.76 7.99 15.31
CA ASP A 8 -6.20 8.70 14.16
C ASP A 8 -6.63 8.02 12.85
N PRO A 9 -7.43 8.68 11.99
CA PRO A 9 -7.90 8.10 10.75
C PRO A 9 -6.78 7.80 9.74
N ARG A 10 -5.54 8.27 9.97
CA ARG A 10 -4.34 7.87 9.20
C ARG A 10 -3.93 6.42 9.46
N TYR A 11 -4.26 5.87 10.63
CA TYR A 11 -3.85 4.53 11.06
C TYR A 11 -5.06 3.72 11.57
N PRO A 12 -6.10 3.51 10.75
CA PRO A 12 -7.36 2.90 11.19
C PRO A 12 -7.19 1.47 11.72
N VAL A 13 -6.10 0.78 11.34
CA VAL A 13 -5.71 -0.56 11.81
C VAL A 13 -4.43 -0.57 12.66
N GLY A 14 -3.98 0.61 13.12
CA GLY A 14 -2.72 0.80 13.84
C GLY A 14 -1.50 0.93 12.93
N LYS A 15 -0.33 1.14 13.53
CA LYS A 15 0.96 1.21 12.83
C LYS A 15 1.57 -0.19 12.67
N PHE A 16 2.29 -0.41 11.57
CA PHE A 16 3.07 -1.63 11.39
C PHE A 16 4.12 -1.76 12.49
N SER A 17 4.20 -2.95 13.08
CA SER A 17 5.28 -3.35 13.99
C SER A 17 6.03 -4.50 13.34
N TYR A 18 7.33 -4.33 13.14
CA TYR A 18 8.16 -5.34 12.50
C TYR A 18 8.26 -6.58 13.39
N ALA A 19 7.84 -7.72 12.82
CA ALA A 19 8.05 -9.03 13.42
C ALA A 19 8.51 -10.00 12.31
N PRO A 20 9.75 -10.53 12.38
CA PRO A 20 10.24 -11.47 11.38
C PRO A 20 9.37 -12.72 11.35
N ALA A 21 9.19 -13.30 10.17
CA ALA A 21 8.48 -14.57 10.05
C ALA A 21 9.27 -15.65 10.80
N GLN A 22 8.63 -16.32 11.76
CA GLN A 22 9.28 -17.27 12.65
C GLN A 22 9.54 -18.63 11.97
N ASN A 23 8.79 -18.94 10.91
CA ASN A 23 8.90 -20.19 10.17
C ASN A 23 8.38 -20.05 8.72
N ALA A 24 8.54 -21.12 7.94
CA ALA A 24 8.11 -21.17 6.53
C ALA A 24 6.58 -21.03 6.36
N ALA A 25 5.78 -21.58 7.29
CA ALA A 25 4.32 -21.51 7.22
C ALA A 25 3.83 -20.06 7.37
N GLU A 26 4.37 -19.30 8.33
CA GLU A 26 4.03 -17.88 8.50
C GLU A 26 4.51 -17.04 7.30
N ARG A 27 5.68 -17.36 6.73
CA ARG A 27 6.14 -16.71 5.49
C ARG A 27 5.17 -16.98 4.33
N ASN A 28 4.76 -18.23 4.12
CA ASN A 28 3.82 -18.60 3.07
C ASN A 28 2.47 -17.91 3.26
N ARG A 29 1.96 -17.86 4.50
CA ARG A 29 0.74 -17.12 4.83
C ARG A 29 0.83 -15.63 4.46
N ARG A 30 1.96 -14.98 4.72
CA ARG A 30 2.18 -13.57 4.34
C ARG A 30 2.26 -13.39 2.82
N ILE A 31 2.88 -14.32 2.11
CA ILE A 31 2.90 -14.34 0.63
C ILE A 31 1.48 -14.48 0.09
N GLU A 32 0.66 -15.37 0.65
CA GLU A 32 -0.75 -15.52 0.24
C GLU A 32 -1.58 -14.26 0.48
N VAL A 33 -1.35 -13.56 1.61
CA VAL A 33 -2.01 -12.26 1.87
C VAL A 33 -1.63 -11.25 0.79
N LEU A 34 -0.34 -11.14 0.47
CA LEU A 34 0.14 -10.24 -0.58
C LEU A 34 -0.44 -10.61 -1.96
N ALA A 35 -0.53 -11.91 -2.27
CA ALA A 35 -1.09 -12.41 -3.52
C ALA A 35 -2.59 -12.11 -3.69
N LYS A 36 -3.36 -12.07 -2.58
CA LYS A 36 -4.80 -11.77 -2.59
C LYS A 36 -5.09 -10.27 -2.68
N LEU A 37 -4.15 -9.42 -2.28
CA LEU A 37 -4.35 -7.96 -2.19
C LEU A 37 -4.92 -7.34 -3.47
N PRO A 38 -4.42 -7.61 -4.70
CA PRO A 38 -4.95 -6.96 -5.90
C PRO A 38 -6.45 -7.24 -6.15
N ALA A 39 -6.90 -8.46 -5.88
CA ALA A 39 -8.32 -8.81 -6.01
C ALA A 39 -9.17 -8.14 -4.91
N GLN A 40 -8.65 -8.02 -3.70
CA GLN A 40 -9.32 -7.33 -2.60
C GLN A 40 -9.45 -5.82 -2.85
N VAL A 41 -8.40 -5.19 -3.39
CA VAL A 41 -8.44 -3.76 -3.77
C VAL A 41 -9.47 -3.54 -4.87
N ARG A 42 -9.46 -4.35 -5.94
CA ARG A 42 -10.49 -4.28 -7.00
C ARG A 42 -11.91 -4.47 -6.44
N GLY A 43 -12.10 -5.43 -5.54
CA GLY A 43 -13.40 -5.66 -4.90
C GLY A 43 -13.85 -4.49 -4.02
N ALA A 44 -12.92 -3.81 -3.33
CA ALA A 44 -13.21 -2.68 -2.45
C ALA A 44 -13.65 -1.41 -3.21
N VAL A 45 -13.24 -1.26 -4.47
CA VAL A 45 -13.60 -0.10 -5.31
C VAL A 45 -14.62 -0.44 -6.40
N ALA A 46 -15.01 -1.72 -6.51
CA ALA A 46 -15.99 -2.15 -7.49
C ALA A 46 -17.34 -1.45 -7.27
N GLY A 47 -17.86 -0.81 -8.33
CA GLY A 47 -19.14 -0.12 -8.31
C GLY A 47 -19.11 1.28 -7.67
N LEU A 48 -17.95 1.79 -7.27
CA LEU A 48 -17.81 3.20 -6.89
C LEU A 48 -17.98 4.09 -8.13
N SER A 49 -18.67 5.22 -7.97
CA SER A 49 -18.75 6.25 -9.01
C SER A 49 -17.47 7.06 -9.09
N GLU A 50 -17.28 7.80 -10.20
CA GLU A 50 -16.17 8.75 -10.34
C GLU A 50 -16.11 9.75 -9.18
N GLN A 51 -17.26 10.26 -8.73
CA GLN A 51 -17.32 11.18 -7.59
C GLN A 51 -16.86 10.51 -6.29
N GLN A 52 -17.18 9.23 -6.09
CA GLN A 52 -16.74 8.49 -4.91
C GLN A 52 -15.24 8.19 -4.96
N LEU A 53 -14.68 7.93 -6.13
CA LEU A 53 -13.24 7.74 -6.33
C LEU A 53 -12.46 9.02 -6.02
N GLU A 54 -13.06 10.20 -6.24
CA GLU A 54 -12.48 11.50 -5.90
C GLU A 54 -12.70 11.94 -4.44
N MET A 55 -13.43 11.17 -3.62
CA MET A 55 -13.60 11.53 -2.21
C MET A 55 -12.33 11.24 -1.40
N PRO A 56 -11.88 12.17 -0.55
CA PRO A 56 -10.80 11.92 0.40
C PRO A 56 -11.18 10.82 1.40
N TYR A 57 -10.30 9.86 1.68
CA TYR A 57 -10.56 8.82 2.69
C TYR A 57 -10.62 9.39 4.12
N ARG A 58 -10.08 10.59 4.33
CA ARG A 58 -10.11 11.39 5.56
C ARG A 58 -9.96 12.87 5.23
N ALA A 59 -10.24 13.75 6.19
CA ALA A 59 -9.95 15.19 6.06
C ALA A 59 -8.48 15.43 5.65
N GLU A 60 -8.29 16.25 4.62
CA GLU A 60 -6.98 16.59 4.03
C GLU A 60 -6.15 15.37 3.59
N GLY A 61 -6.82 14.22 3.38
CA GLY A 61 -6.21 12.99 2.89
C GLY A 61 -6.24 12.87 1.37
N TRP A 62 -5.63 11.80 0.88
CA TRP A 62 -5.74 11.40 -0.52
C TRP A 62 -7.15 10.93 -0.86
N THR A 63 -7.51 11.06 -2.14
CA THR A 63 -8.72 10.45 -2.68
C THR A 63 -8.61 8.94 -2.72
N VAL A 64 -9.73 8.23 -2.86
CA VAL A 64 -9.71 6.77 -3.05
C VAL A 64 -8.85 6.40 -4.27
N ARG A 65 -8.98 7.12 -5.39
CA ARG A 65 -8.19 6.92 -6.60
C ARG A 65 -6.68 7.01 -6.33
N GLN A 66 -6.26 8.08 -5.66
CA GLN A 66 -4.85 8.29 -5.31
C GLN A 66 -4.30 7.18 -4.42
N VAL A 67 -5.10 6.69 -3.46
CA VAL A 67 -4.70 5.56 -2.60
C VAL A 67 -4.49 4.29 -3.43
N VAL A 68 -5.39 4.00 -4.39
CA VAL A 68 -5.25 2.79 -5.22
C VAL A 68 -4.01 2.86 -6.12
N HIS A 69 -3.78 3.98 -6.80
CA HIS A 69 -2.56 4.15 -7.62
C HIS A 69 -1.29 4.12 -6.76
N HIS A 70 -1.31 4.73 -5.57
CA HIS A 70 -0.17 4.66 -4.65
C HIS A 70 0.16 3.23 -4.22
N ILE A 71 -0.82 2.33 -4.05
CA ILE A 71 -0.55 0.91 -3.76
C ILE A 71 0.30 0.30 -4.89
N ALA A 72 -0.01 0.60 -6.16
CA ALA A 72 0.79 0.12 -7.29
C ALA A 72 2.22 0.67 -7.25
N ASP A 73 2.39 1.98 -7.07
CA ASP A 73 3.71 2.64 -7.00
C ASP A 73 4.58 2.12 -5.86
N SER A 74 3.99 2.04 -4.66
CA SER A 74 4.66 1.58 -3.45
C SER A 74 5.10 0.12 -3.60
N HIS A 75 4.25 -0.73 -4.17
CA HIS A 75 4.56 -2.15 -4.39
C HIS A 75 5.60 -2.35 -5.50
N MET A 76 5.61 -1.52 -6.55
CA MET A 76 6.64 -1.54 -7.57
C MET A 76 8.01 -1.17 -6.99
N ASN A 77 8.06 -0.12 -6.16
CA ASN A 77 9.27 0.24 -5.42
C ASN A 77 9.72 -0.88 -4.48
N ALA A 78 8.80 -1.50 -3.73
CA ALA A 78 9.12 -2.62 -2.84
C ALA A 78 9.67 -3.84 -3.61
N TYR A 79 9.12 -4.14 -4.79
CA TYR A 79 9.60 -5.22 -5.66
C TYR A 79 11.05 -4.97 -6.13
N VAL A 80 11.34 -3.76 -6.61
CA VAL A 80 12.70 -3.38 -7.02
C VAL A 80 13.67 -3.47 -5.84
N ARG A 81 13.31 -2.91 -4.68
CA ARG A 81 14.12 -2.98 -3.45
C ARG A 81 14.39 -4.42 -3.01
N THR A 82 13.42 -5.31 -3.17
CA THR A 82 13.58 -6.75 -2.88
C THR A 82 14.64 -7.37 -3.80
N LYS A 83 14.63 -7.04 -5.10
CA LYS A 83 15.66 -7.53 -6.03
C LYS A 83 17.06 -7.02 -5.66
N LEU A 84 17.18 -5.74 -5.35
CA LEU A 84 18.46 -5.15 -4.89
C LEU A 84 18.97 -5.89 -3.65
N ALA A 85 18.12 -6.09 -2.64
CA ALA A 85 18.49 -6.80 -1.42
C ALA A 85 18.94 -8.26 -1.64
N LEU A 86 18.50 -8.90 -2.72
CA LEU A 86 18.90 -10.27 -3.08
C LEU A 86 20.18 -10.33 -3.92
N THR A 87 20.63 -9.21 -4.49
CA THR A 87 21.71 -9.19 -5.49
C THR A 87 22.88 -8.29 -5.10
N GLU A 88 22.73 -7.45 -4.08
CA GLU A 88 23.74 -6.50 -3.62
C GLU A 88 23.98 -6.64 -2.11
N THR A 89 25.16 -6.23 -1.65
CA THR A 89 25.50 -6.16 -0.22
C THR A 89 25.06 -4.81 0.34
N GLU A 90 24.09 -4.82 1.26
CA GLU A 90 23.57 -3.63 1.96
C GLU A 90 23.24 -2.45 1.01
N PRO A 91 22.36 -2.65 0.01
CA PRO A 91 22.09 -1.62 -0.98
C PRO A 91 21.42 -0.39 -0.37
N THR A 92 21.90 0.80 -0.75
CA THR A 92 21.18 2.04 -0.47
C THR A 92 19.99 2.15 -1.42
N ILE A 93 18.78 2.07 -0.87
CA ILE A 93 17.55 2.19 -1.67
C ILE A 93 17.25 3.64 -2.06
N LYS A 94 16.63 3.85 -3.22
CA LYS A 94 16.16 5.16 -3.66
C LYS A 94 14.81 5.52 -2.98
N PRO A 95 14.73 6.63 -2.22
CA PRO A 95 13.46 7.19 -1.79
C PRO A 95 12.74 7.87 -2.94
N TYR A 96 11.44 8.06 -2.80
CA TYR A 96 10.63 8.84 -3.74
C TYR A 96 9.66 9.73 -2.96
N ASP A 97 9.25 10.85 -3.56
CA ASP A 97 8.25 11.74 -3.00
C ASP A 97 6.85 11.22 -3.37
N GLU A 98 6.29 10.40 -2.49
CA GLU A 98 4.98 9.79 -2.70
C GLU A 98 3.84 10.81 -2.86
N ALA A 99 3.96 11.99 -2.22
CA ALA A 99 2.97 13.04 -2.33
C ALA A 99 3.06 13.79 -3.67
N ALA A 100 4.25 13.86 -4.26
CA ALA A 100 4.42 14.35 -5.63
C ALA A 100 3.92 13.32 -6.65
N TRP A 101 4.19 12.02 -6.45
CA TRP A 101 3.76 10.95 -7.36
C TRP A 101 2.24 10.86 -7.45
N ALA A 102 1.53 10.95 -6.32
CA ALA A 102 0.06 10.97 -6.27
C ALA A 102 -0.60 12.15 -7.02
N LYS A 103 0.18 13.12 -7.53
CA LYS A 103 -0.28 14.27 -8.31
C LYS A 103 0.04 14.15 -9.81
N LEU A 104 0.76 13.10 -10.23
CA LEU A 104 1.08 12.84 -11.63
C LEU A 104 -0.19 12.43 -12.42
N ALA A 105 -0.07 12.43 -13.75
CA ALA A 105 -1.22 12.20 -14.63
C ALA A 105 -1.77 10.77 -14.51
N ASP A 106 -0.90 9.78 -14.38
CA ASP A 106 -1.23 8.37 -14.18
C ASP A 106 -2.05 8.15 -12.90
N SER A 107 -1.80 8.92 -11.84
CA SER A 107 -2.61 8.91 -10.61
C SER A 107 -4.05 9.42 -10.77
N LYS A 108 -4.42 9.90 -11.97
CA LYS A 108 -5.79 10.32 -12.33
C LYS A 108 -6.47 9.35 -13.28
N GLU A 109 -5.77 8.31 -13.75
CA GLU A 109 -6.32 7.32 -14.66
C GLU A 109 -7.40 6.47 -13.98
N PRO A 110 -8.26 5.78 -14.76
CA PRO A 110 -9.21 4.81 -14.24
C PRO A 110 -8.57 3.76 -13.31
N VAL A 111 -9.36 3.29 -12.34
CA VAL A 111 -8.98 2.27 -11.34
C VAL A 111 -9.55 0.90 -11.72
#